data_AF-A0A518BGE1-F1
#
_entry.id   AF-A0A518BGE1-F1
#
_cell.length_a   1.000
_cell.length_b   1.000
_cell.length_c   1.000
_cell.angle_alpha   90.00
_cell.angle_beta   90.00
_cell.angle_gamma   90.00
#
_symmetry.space_group_name_H-M   'P 1'
#
loop_
_entity.id
_entity.type
_entity.pdbx_description
1 polymer ?
#
loop_
_entity_poly.entity_id
_entity_poly.type
_entity_poly.pdbx_seq_one_letter_code
_entity_poly.pdbx_strand_id
1 'polypeptide(L)'
;MLPIACLALALAPAPFADHWVGPPGSGHPYQTIQAAVDAAQPGDRVFVESGDYGPVLIDKPLQLSGRGSSQTRILAPAGSIPIEIVGNGSGLLVRLSNFELGTVAGVDASPPAFVRATGVLGPMEFCDLKIVRAEHDAHPTGGAYLDFAGCTRTFLSSVRVVTTAGPAGSDLGGLPLSALRAQSSNVWFSDGRLEASRAPTDAGALEVPGAHAIELIGSKFTLALCDVQAGNRSGPPGALTGGDGLHLVASTLDLHGGKTNRLAGGDADADGPAGQLLAGAALFLDGTSSARWGSDVVFAPGEGPNSATQIAVVAQSGAQTNPRPDRLPSMWIADPTPKVGVDQGVFLEGDPGAIHFWWLALYTGTPIPLPGIEGVLLLDLILIVNHAPIVLNQDGLGSDVASSPADPVLGGLMLSYQSLEYDGVNLQLAPPWFITFSLD
;
A
#
# COMPACT_ATOMS: atom_id res chain seq x y z
N MET A 1 58.79 -6.29 -19.40
CA MET A 1 57.75 -6.69 -18.43
C MET A 1 56.45 -6.04 -18.87
N LEU A 2 55.55 -6.81 -19.51
CA LEU A 2 54.21 -6.32 -19.89
C LEU A 2 53.25 -6.56 -18.72
N PRO A 3 52.38 -5.60 -18.36
CA PRO A 3 51.34 -5.83 -17.36
C PRO A 3 50.27 -6.76 -17.96
N ILE A 4 49.99 -7.85 -17.26
CA ILE A 4 48.87 -8.74 -17.53
C ILE A 4 47.59 -7.94 -17.25
N ALA A 5 46.93 -7.50 -18.33
CA ALA A 5 45.57 -6.99 -18.25
C ALA A 5 44.66 -8.15 -17.82
N CYS A 6 44.23 -8.16 -16.57
CA CYS A 6 43.13 -9.02 -16.12
C CYS A 6 41.86 -8.59 -16.87
N LEU A 7 41.60 -9.28 -17.99
CA LEU A 7 40.34 -9.22 -18.69
C LEU A 7 39.27 -9.83 -17.77
N ALA A 8 38.60 -8.99 -16.98
CA ALA A 8 37.39 -9.39 -16.28
C ALA A 8 36.34 -9.68 -17.36
N LEU A 9 36.17 -10.95 -17.70
CA LEU A 9 34.97 -11.41 -18.41
C LEU A 9 33.80 -11.07 -17.49
N ALA A 10 33.06 -10.01 -17.80
CA ALA A 10 31.78 -9.75 -17.19
C ALA A 10 30.88 -10.92 -17.58
N LEU A 11 30.67 -11.86 -16.65
CA LEU A 11 29.64 -12.88 -16.81
C LEU A 11 28.33 -12.14 -16.96
N ALA A 12 27.67 -12.31 -18.11
CA ALA A 12 26.31 -11.80 -18.27
C ALA A 12 25.46 -12.34 -17.10
N PRO A 13 24.62 -11.51 -16.47
CA PRO A 13 23.71 -11.98 -15.43
C PRO A 13 22.91 -13.16 -16.00
N ALA A 14 22.77 -14.23 -15.21
CA ALA A 14 21.95 -15.35 -15.60
C ALA A 14 20.53 -14.83 -15.92
N PRO A 15 19.88 -15.34 -16.98
CA PRO A 15 18.51 -14.93 -17.28
C PRO A 15 17.61 -15.31 -16.10
N PHE A 16 16.66 -14.44 -15.76
CA PHE A 16 15.64 -14.72 -14.75
C PHE A 16 14.84 -15.96 -15.17
N ALA A 17 14.72 -16.92 -14.27
CA ALA A 17 13.96 -18.14 -14.50
C ALA A 17 12.49 -17.97 -14.08
N ASP A 18 11.61 -18.69 -14.78
CA ASP A 18 10.19 -18.75 -14.47
C ASP A 18 9.86 -20.06 -13.74
N HIS A 19 9.28 -19.93 -12.56
CA HIS A 19 8.77 -21.04 -11.76
C HIS A 19 7.25 -21.01 -11.77
N TRP A 20 6.65 -22.18 -11.91
CA TRP A 20 5.19 -22.33 -11.96
C TRP A 20 4.70 -23.18 -10.81
N VAL A 21 3.70 -22.67 -10.10
CA VAL A 21 3.07 -23.31 -8.94
C VAL A 21 1.61 -23.59 -9.27
N GLY A 22 1.14 -24.78 -8.95
CA GLY A 22 -0.29 -25.10 -9.05
C GLY A 22 -0.74 -26.11 -8.00
N PRO A 23 -2.05 -26.32 -7.82
CA PRO A 23 -2.58 -27.26 -6.85
C PRO A 23 -2.16 -28.71 -7.19
N PRO A 24 -2.24 -29.66 -6.24
CA PRO A 24 -1.96 -31.06 -6.49
C PRO A 24 -2.74 -31.61 -7.69
N GLY A 25 -2.03 -32.25 -8.62
CA GLY A 25 -2.61 -32.80 -9.86
C GLY A 25 -2.67 -31.83 -11.05
N SER A 26 -2.26 -30.57 -10.90
CA SER A 26 -2.22 -29.57 -11.99
C SER A 26 -1.15 -29.84 -13.05
N GLY A 27 -0.11 -30.63 -12.74
CA GLY A 27 1.02 -30.88 -13.63
C GLY A 27 2.14 -29.84 -13.55
N HIS A 28 2.02 -28.82 -12.70
CA HIS A 28 3.10 -27.85 -12.47
C HIS A 28 4.27 -28.45 -11.67
N PRO A 29 5.52 -27.94 -11.86
CA PRO A 29 6.70 -28.45 -11.17
C PRO A 29 6.63 -28.34 -9.65
N TYR A 30 5.95 -27.30 -9.14
CA TYR A 30 5.80 -27.04 -7.71
C TYR A 30 4.33 -27.08 -7.30
N GLN A 31 4.06 -27.68 -6.15
CA GLN A 31 2.71 -27.75 -5.57
C GLN A 31 2.48 -26.74 -4.45
N THR A 32 3.55 -26.07 -4.00
CA THR A 32 3.51 -25.04 -2.96
C THR A 32 4.31 -23.83 -3.41
N ILE A 33 3.90 -22.65 -2.94
CA ILE A 33 4.61 -21.40 -3.23
C ILE A 33 6.02 -21.45 -2.63
N GLN A 34 6.15 -21.93 -1.39
CA GLN A 34 7.45 -22.01 -0.71
C GLN A 34 8.46 -22.86 -1.50
N ALA A 35 8.06 -24.02 -2.05
CA ALA A 35 8.98 -24.86 -2.83
C ALA A 35 9.52 -24.14 -4.08
N ALA A 36 8.71 -23.30 -4.74
CA ALA A 36 9.16 -22.50 -5.87
C ALA A 36 10.06 -21.34 -5.42
N VAL A 37 9.74 -20.66 -4.31
CA VAL A 37 10.58 -19.60 -3.72
C VAL A 37 11.94 -20.15 -3.27
N ASP A 38 11.97 -21.35 -2.71
CA ASP A 38 13.21 -22.00 -2.30
C ASP A 38 14.12 -22.30 -3.50
N ALA A 39 13.54 -22.78 -4.60
CA ALA A 39 14.25 -23.07 -5.84
C ALA A 39 14.67 -21.83 -6.64
N ALA A 40 13.93 -20.72 -6.48
CA ALA A 40 14.19 -19.46 -7.16
C ALA A 40 15.53 -18.85 -6.76
N GLN A 41 16.22 -18.27 -7.75
CA GLN A 41 17.35 -17.39 -7.57
C GLN A 41 16.88 -15.94 -7.41
N PRO A 42 17.71 -15.05 -6.81
CA PRO A 42 17.42 -13.62 -6.78
C PRO A 42 17.05 -13.04 -8.16
N GLY A 43 15.87 -12.45 -8.27
CA GLY A 43 15.31 -11.83 -9.46
C GLY A 43 14.39 -12.73 -10.30
N ASP A 44 14.30 -14.02 -9.99
CA ASP A 44 13.39 -14.95 -10.67
C ASP A 44 11.91 -14.55 -10.50
N ARG A 45 11.05 -15.16 -11.33
CA ARG A 45 9.60 -14.98 -11.30
C ARG A 45 8.91 -16.28 -10.90
N VAL A 46 7.91 -16.17 -10.06
CA VAL A 46 7.08 -17.27 -9.57
C VAL A 46 5.63 -16.96 -9.93
N PHE A 47 5.07 -17.76 -10.83
CA PHE A 47 3.67 -17.69 -11.26
C PHE A 47 2.85 -18.73 -10.50
N VAL A 48 1.75 -18.30 -9.89
CA VAL A 48 0.90 -19.14 -9.05
C VAL A 48 -0.47 -19.26 -9.70
N GLU A 49 -0.86 -20.47 -10.06
CA GLU A 49 -2.20 -20.76 -10.56
C GLU A 49 -3.28 -20.56 -9.50
N SER A 50 -4.53 -20.41 -9.95
CA SER A 50 -5.69 -20.32 -9.06
C SER A 50 -5.73 -21.47 -8.05
N GLY A 51 -6.05 -21.17 -6.79
CA GLY A 51 -6.05 -22.15 -5.70
C GLY A 51 -5.75 -21.54 -4.33
N ASP A 52 -5.73 -22.41 -3.33
CA ASP A 52 -5.40 -22.07 -1.94
C ASP A 52 -4.01 -22.60 -1.59
N TYR A 53 -3.18 -21.73 -1.06
CA TYR A 53 -1.79 -22.03 -0.71
C TYR A 53 -1.50 -21.65 0.74
N GLY A 54 -0.50 -22.29 1.32
CA GLY A 54 -0.03 -21.99 2.67
C GLY A 54 0.88 -20.75 2.71
N PRO A 55 1.29 -20.33 3.93
CA PRO A 55 2.22 -19.23 4.15
C PRO A 55 3.52 -19.31 3.35
N VAL A 56 4.12 -18.15 3.09
CA VAL A 56 5.40 -18.02 2.38
C VAL A 56 6.36 -17.08 3.09
N LEU A 57 7.62 -17.50 3.19
CA LEU A 57 8.76 -16.70 3.60
C LEU A 57 9.58 -16.31 2.36
N ILE A 58 9.78 -15.00 2.18
CA ILE A 58 10.56 -14.42 1.10
C ILE A 58 11.81 -13.75 1.70
N ASP A 59 12.95 -14.41 1.56
CA ASP A 59 14.26 -13.96 2.06
C ASP A 59 15.19 -13.46 0.93
N LYS A 60 14.67 -13.42 -0.29
CA LYS A 60 15.40 -13.04 -1.52
C LYS A 60 14.50 -12.20 -2.44
N PRO A 61 15.09 -11.38 -3.33
CA PRO A 61 14.32 -10.65 -4.34
C PRO A 61 13.73 -11.62 -5.33
N LEU A 62 12.46 -11.49 -5.61
CA LEU A 62 11.77 -12.22 -6.66
C LEU A 62 10.45 -11.51 -6.97
N GLN A 63 9.81 -11.93 -8.05
CA GLN A 63 8.45 -11.55 -8.35
C GLN A 63 7.54 -12.76 -8.09
N LEU A 64 6.50 -12.58 -7.30
CA LEU A 64 5.50 -13.59 -7.01
C LEU A 64 4.14 -13.05 -7.45
N SER A 65 3.49 -13.74 -8.40
CA SER A 65 2.23 -13.30 -8.99
C SER A 65 1.20 -14.42 -9.02
N GLY A 66 0.01 -14.14 -8.48
CA GLY A 66 -1.17 -14.99 -8.64
C GLY A 66 -1.93 -14.72 -9.94
N ARG A 67 -2.98 -15.51 -10.19
CA ARG A 67 -3.93 -15.32 -11.30
C ARG A 67 -4.97 -14.21 -11.08
N GLY A 68 -5.04 -13.66 -9.87
CA GLY A 68 -6.02 -12.63 -9.49
C GLY A 68 -6.35 -12.72 -8.00
N SER A 69 -6.59 -11.58 -7.34
CA SER A 69 -6.97 -11.56 -5.92
C SER A 69 -8.29 -12.29 -5.61
N SER A 70 -9.13 -12.58 -6.61
CA SER A 70 -10.34 -13.41 -6.45
C SER A 70 -10.12 -14.91 -6.72
N GLN A 71 -8.94 -15.30 -7.20
CA GLN A 71 -8.66 -16.66 -7.70
C GLN A 71 -7.50 -17.35 -6.98
N THR A 72 -6.57 -16.58 -6.41
CA THR A 72 -5.36 -17.10 -5.76
C THR A 72 -5.32 -16.63 -4.32
N ARG A 73 -5.36 -17.57 -3.37
CA ARG A 73 -5.41 -17.26 -1.94
C ARG A 73 -4.20 -17.81 -1.20
N ILE A 74 -3.63 -17.01 -0.32
CA ILE A 74 -2.62 -17.44 0.65
C ILE A 74 -3.27 -17.43 2.03
N LEU A 75 -3.49 -18.63 2.57
CA LEU A 75 -4.24 -18.85 3.80
C LEU A 75 -3.28 -19.31 4.90
N ALA A 76 -3.18 -18.52 5.96
CA ALA A 76 -2.36 -18.90 7.10
C ALA A 76 -3.14 -19.70 8.15
N PRO A 77 -2.54 -20.75 8.76
CA PRO A 77 -3.06 -21.33 9.98
C PRO A 77 -2.89 -20.35 11.16
N ALA A 78 -3.51 -20.69 12.30
CA ALA A 78 -3.39 -19.92 13.54
C ALA A 78 -1.94 -19.54 13.87
N GLY A 79 -1.70 -18.26 14.14
CA GLY A 79 -0.40 -17.74 14.56
C GLY A 79 0.69 -17.66 13.49
N SER A 80 0.40 -18.01 12.23
CA SER A 80 1.36 -17.89 11.12
C SER A 80 1.07 -16.66 10.26
N ILE A 81 2.10 -16.01 9.73
CA ILE A 81 1.95 -14.86 8.85
C ILE A 81 1.84 -15.38 7.40
N PRO A 82 0.77 -15.05 6.64
CA PRO A 82 0.62 -15.45 5.25
C PRO A 82 1.84 -15.11 4.38
N ILE A 83 2.35 -13.88 4.46
CA ILE A 83 3.55 -13.44 3.75
C ILE A 83 4.52 -12.77 4.71
N GLU A 84 5.70 -13.35 4.87
CA GLU A 84 6.80 -12.76 5.62
C GLU A 84 7.98 -12.46 4.68
N ILE A 85 8.52 -11.25 4.76
CA ILE A 85 9.63 -10.77 3.93
C ILE A 85 10.75 -10.30 4.86
N VAL A 86 11.94 -10.88 4.73
CA VAL A 86 13.06 -10.58 5.66
C VAL A 86 14.35 -10.26 4.91
N GLY A 87 15.04 -9.20 5.37
CA GLY A 87 16.49 -9.06 5.19
C GLY A 87 17.04 -9.11 3.77
N ASN A 88 16.27 -8.67 2.78
CA ASN A 88 16.72 -8.67 1.39
C ASN A 88 17.67 -7.48 1.12
N GLY A 89 18.97 -7.75 1.28
CA GLY A 89 20.06 -6.76 1.19
C GLY A 89 20.63 -6.51 -0.20
N SER A 90 20.13 -7.20 -1.24
CA SER A 90 20.69 -7.12 -2.59
C SER A 90 20.31 -5.86 -3.38
N GLY A 91 19.36 -5.05 -2.87
CA GLY A 91 18.84 -3.87 -3.57
C GLY A 91 17.88 -4.18 -4.73
N LEU A 92 17.70 -5.45 -5.09
CA LEU A 92 16.74 -5.89 -6.10
C LEU A 92 15.30 -5.88 -5.56
N LEU A 93 14.34 -5.85 -6.48
CA LEU A 93 12.90 -5.75 -6.21
C LEU A 93 12.32 -7.04 -5.61
N VAL A 94 11.48 -6.89 -4.58
CA VAL A 94 10.48 -7.90 -4.20
C VAL A 94 9.13 -7.43 -4.72
N ARG A 95 8.43 -8.27 -5.47
CA ARG A 95 7.12 -7.93 -6.02
C ARG A 95 6.09 -8.98 -5.67
N LEU A 96 4.93 -8.52 -5.22
CA LEU A 96 3.78 -9.36 -4.86
C LEU A 96 2.54 -8.82 -5.55
N SER A 97 1.90 -9.66 -6.38
CA SER A 97 0.69 -9.23 -7.08
C SER A 97 -0.40 -10.27 -7.16
N ASN A 98 -1.65 -9.81 -7.18
CA ASN A 98 -2.83 -10.62 -7.53
C ASN A 98 -3.14 -11.73 -6.52
N PHE A 99 -3.14 -11.41 -5.23
CA PHE A 99 -3.43 -12.36 -4.15
C PHE A 99 -4.54 -11.86 -3.23
N GLU A 100 -5.36 -12.79 -2.74
CA GLU A 100 -6.09 -12.59 -1.50
C GLU A 100 -5.34 -13.27 -0.35
N LEU A 101 -5.16 -12.54 0.76
CA LEU A 101 -4.58 -13.07 1.99
C LEU A 101 -5.67 -13.29 3.01
N GLY A 102 -5.61 -14.44 3.66
CA GLY A 102 -6.62 -14.88 4.61
C GLY A 102 -6.04 -15.81 5.66
N THR A 103 -6.93 -16.35 6.47
CA THR A 103 -6.65 -17.46 7.37
C THR A 103 -7.40 -18.69 6.91
N VAL A 104 -6.95 -19.87 7.32
CA VAL A 104 -7.71 -21.11 7.14
C VAL A 104 -9.05 -21.00 7.88
N ALA A 105 -10.11 -21.60 7.32
CA ALA A 105 -11.43 -21.62 7.95
C ALA A 105 -11.38 -22.32 9.33
N GLY A 106 -12.06 -21.76 10.33
CA GLY A 106 -12.11 -22.30 11.70
C GLY A 106 -10.84 -22.07 12.53
N VAL A 107 -9.92 -21.23 12.04
CA VAL A 107 -8.91 -20.60 12.90
C VAL A 107 -9.61 -19.48 13.66
N ASP A 108 -9.36 -19.37 14.97
CA ASP A 108 -9.92 -18.30 15.82
C ASP A 108 -8.86 -17.24 16.19
N ALA A 109 -7.59 -17.51 15.88
CA ALA A 109 -6.47 -16.64 16.22
C ALA A 109 -5.92 -15.92 14.98
N SER A 110 -6.11 -14.60 14.93
CA SER A 110 -5.55 -13.77 13.88
C SER A 110 -4.02 -13.77 13.95
N PRO A 111 -3.32 -13.75 12.81
CA PRO A 111 -1.88 -13.52 12.82
C PRO A 111 -1.56 -12.08 13.24
N PRO A 112 -0.36 -11.81 13.76
CA PRO A 112 0.05 -10.46 14.13
C PRO A 112 0.23 -9.53 12.92
N ALA A 113 0.30 -10.12 11.71
CA ALA A 113 0.22 -9.43 10.44
C ALA A 113 -0.21 -10.40 9.32
N PHE A 114 -0.73 -9.86 8.22
CA PHE A 114 -0.97 -10.63 6.98
C PHE A 114 0.22 -10.53 6.03
N VAL A 115 0.80 -9.33 5.97
CA VAL A 115 2.11 -9.07 5.37
C VAL A 115 3.01 -8.49 6.45
N ARG A 116 4.15 -9.12 6.68
CA ARG A 116 5.23 -8.53 7.48
C ARG A 116 6.48 -8.38 6.63
N ALA A 117 7.06 -7.18 6.60
CA ALA A 117 8.38 -6.98 6.04
C ALA A 117 9.30 -6.31 7.05
N THR A 118 10.52 -6.85 7.20
CA THR A 118 11.50 -6.33 8.16
C THR A 118 12.89 -6.22 7.54
N GLY A 119 13.48 -5.03 7.62
CA GLY A 119 14.85 -4.76 7.19
C GLY A 119 15.08 -4.95 5.69
N VAL A 120 14.06 -4.69 4.86
CA VAL A 120 14.16 -4.85 3.41
C VAL A 120 14.83 -3.62 2.81
N LEU A 121 16.06 -3.80 2.30
CA LEU A 121 16.87 -2.71 1.78
C LEU A 121 16.54 -2.38 0.31
N GLY A 122 16.08 -3.38 -0.45
CA GLY A 122 15.57 -3.21 -1.80
C GLY A 122 14.16 -2.61 -1.86
N PRO A 123 13.70 -2.20 -3.05
CA PRO A 123 12.31 -1.78 -3.22
C PRO A 123 11.37 -2.99 -3.06
N MET A 124 10.19 -2.73 -2.51
CA MET A 124 9.07 -3.67 -2.49
C MET A 124 7.88 -3.08 -3.21
N GLU A 125 7.14 -3.90 -3.93
CA GLU A 125 5.89 -3.53 -4.59
C GLU A 125 4.81 -4.57 -4.31
N PHE A 126 3.64 -4.06 -3.93
CA PHE A 126 2.42 -4.82 -3.72
C PHE A 126 1.33 -4.25 -4.62
N CYS A 127 0.74 -5.08 -5.48
CA CYS A 127 -0.29 -4.68 -6.43
C CYS A 127 -1.48 -5.65 -6.41
N ASP A 128 -2.72 -5.16 -6.44
CA ASP A 128 -3.94 -6.00 -6.33
C ASP A 128 -3.84 -7.01 -5.17
N LEU A 129 -3.52 -6.49 -3.99
CA LEU A 129 -3.50 -7.28 -2.76
C LEU A 129 -4.79 -7.06 -2.00
N LYS A 130 -5.52 -8.14 -1.75
CA LYS A 130 -6.77 -8.10 -0.98
C LYS A 130 -6.58 -8.83 0.33
N ILE A 131 -6.83 -8.16 1.44
CA ILE A 131 -6.89 -8.79 2.75
C ILE A 131 -8.36 -8.77 3.16
N VAL A 132 -9.00 -9.92 3.05
CA VAL A 132 -10.38 -10.11 3.54
C VAL A 132 -10.29 -10.81 4.87
N ARG A 133 -10.68 -10.10 5.93
CA ARG A 133 -10.82 -10.74 7.23
C ARG A 133 -12.28 -10.89 7.58
N ALA A 134 -12.71 -12.15 7.67
CA ALA A 134 -13.79 -12.53 8.59
C ALA A 134 -13.27 -12.31 10.00
N GLU A 135 -13.95 -11.51 10.82
CA GLU A 135 -13.51 -11.24 12.20
C GLU A 135 -13.18 -12.54 12.94
N HIS A 136 -12.07 -12.51 13.67
CA HIS A 136 -11.54 -13.64 14.44
C HIS A 136 -11.60 -13.29 15.90
N ASP A 137 -11.94 -14.28 16.72
CA ASP A 137 -12.25 -14.12 18.14
C ASP A 137 -11.03 -13.70 18.97
N ALA A 138 -9.82 -14.07 18.57
CA ALA A 138 -8.58 -13.71 19.26
C ALA A 138 -7.64 -12.89 18.36
N HIS A 139 -7.34 -11.66 18.80
CA HIS A 139 -6.25 -10.87 18.25
C HIS A 139 -4.98 -11.06 19.09
N PRO A 140 -3.79 -11.17 18.47
CA PRO A 140 -2.55 -11.00 19.19
C PRO A 140 -2.51 -9.58 19.78
N THR A 141 -1.75 -9.40 20.86
CA THR A 141 -1.62 -8.10 21.50
C THR A 141 -0.91 -7.11 20.56
N GLY A 142 -1.72 -6.32 19.84
CA GLY A 142 -1.27 -5.31 18.88
C GLY A 142 -0.83 -5.91 17.53
N GLY A 143 -0.52 -5.01 16.59
CA GLY A 143 -0.04 -5.37 15.25
C GLY A 143 -0.76 -4.58 14.15
N ALA A 144 -0.55 -5.01 12.91
CA ALA A 144 -1.21 -4.43 11.74
C ALA A 144 -1.37 -5.48 10.64
N TYR A 145 -2.37 -5.33 9.79
CA TYR A 145 -2.54 -6.23 8.64
C TYR A 145 -1.33 -6.15 7.69
N LEU A 146 -0.83 -4.94 7.48
CA LEU A 146 0.40 -4.64 6.74
C LEU A 146 1.42 -4.03 7.70
N ASP A 147 2.52 -4.72 7.98
CA ASP A 147 3.52 -4.31 8.98
C ASP A 147 4.91 -4.16 8.34
N PHE A 148 5.43 -2.92 8.27
CA PHE A 148 6.68 -2.58 7.60
C PHE A 148 7.68 -1.93 8.57
N ALA A 149 8.76 -2.64 8.90
CA ALA A 149 9.79 -2.17 9.83
C ALA A 149 11.17 -2.07 9.19
N GLY A 150 11.74 -0.85 9.13
CA GLY A 150 13.07 -0.62 8.57
C GLY A 150 13.17 -0.90 7.07
N CYS A 151 12.10 -0.62 6.32
CA CYS A 151 12.03 -0.87 4.88
C CYS A 151 12.38 0.39 4.09
N THR A 152 13.39 0.32 3.24
CA THR A 152 13.91 1.49 2.50
C THR A 152 12.88 2.12 1.57
N ARG A 153 12.03 1.29 0.94
CA ARG A 153 11.06 1.73 -0.07
C ARG A 153 9.98 0.69 -0.30
N THR A 154 8.73 1.04 -0.03
CA THR A 154 7.58 0.16 -0.21
C THR A 154 6.50 0.86 -1.02
N PHE A 155 5.99 0.21 -2.07
CA PHE A 155 4.90 0.70 -2.90
C PHE A 155 3.69 -0.22 -2.75
N LEU A 156 2.53 0.37 -2.49
CA LEU A 156 1.25 -0.32 -2.33
C LEU A 156 0.27 0.32 -3.31
N SER A 157 -0.18 -0.44 -4.30
CA SER A 157 -1.18 0.01 -5.29
C SER A 157 -2.34 -0.95 -5.35
N SER A 158 -3.57 -0.44 -5.40
CA SER A 158 -4.77 -1.30 -5.53
C SER A 158 -4.88 -2.29 -4.36
N VAL A 159 -4.34 -1.92 -3.20
CA VAL A 159 -4.36 -2.72 -1.98
C VAL A 159 -5.63 -2.44 -1.20
N ARG A 160 -6.31 -3.51 -0.80
CA ARG A 160 -7.57 -3.45 -0.05
C ARG A 160 -7.44 -4.25 1.23
N VAL A 161 -7.42 -3.57 2.36
CA VAL A 161 -7.65 -4.16 3.68
C VAL A 161 -9.09 -3.86 4.04
N VAL A 162 -9.94 -4.89 4.00
CA VAL A 162 -11.35 -4.76 4.36
C VAL A 162 -11.65 -5.72 5.50
N THR A 163 -12.00 -5.17 6.64
CA THR A 163 -12.52 -5.92 7.77
C THR A 163 -14.00 -6.09 7.56
N THR A 164 -14.48 -7.31 7.31
CA THR A 164 -15.92 -7.55 7.35
C THR A 164 -16.31 -7.59 8.81
N ALA A 165 -16.87 -6.50 9.31
CA ALA A 165 -17.44 -6.47 10.64
C ALA A 165 -18.52 -7.53 10.74
N GLY A 166 -18.24 -8.61 11.46
CA GLY A 166 -19.28 -9.46 11.99
C GLY A 166 -20.05 -8.63 13.02
N PRO A 167 -21.36 -8.83 13.17
CA PRO A 167 -22.13 -8.15 14.21
C PRO A 167 -21.73 -8.55 15.66
N ALA A 168 -20.75 -9.43 15.84
CA ALA A 168 -20.21 -9.82 17.13
C ALA A 168 -18.83 -10.50 16.92
N GLY A 169 -17.74 -9.76 17.10
CA GLY A 169 -16.41 -10.33 17.30
C GLY A 169 -16.17 -10.51 18.80
N SER A 170 -16.67 -11.61 19.36
CA SER A 170 -16.34 -12.10 20.72
C SER A 170 -15.03 -12.91 20.61
N ASP A 171 -13.97 -12.82 21.41
CA ASP A 171 -13.89 -12.84 22.87
C ASP A 171 -12.56 -12.22 23.37
N LEU A 172 -12.68 -11.35 24.38
CA LEU A 172 -11.72 -11.09 25.48
C LEU A 172 -10.20 -11.01 25.15
N GLY A 173 -9.71 -9.77 24.99
CA GLY A 173 -8.36 -9.38 25.44
C GLY A 173 -7.35 -8.99 24.37
N GLY A 174 -7.71 -9.05 23.09
CA GLY A 174 -6.86 -8.59 21.99
C GLY A 174 -6.99 -7.08 21.72
N LEU A 175 -5.88 -6.41 21.41
CA LEU A 175 -5.92 -5.05 20.88
C LEU A 175 -6.29 -5.10 19.39
N PRO A 176 -7.08 -4.14 18.89
CA PRO A 176 -7.38 -4.07 17.47
C PRO A 176 -6.10 -3.82 16.67
N LEU A 177 -6.09 -4.31 15.43
CA LEU A 177 -5.00 -4.19 14.46
C LEU A 177 -5.21 -2.98 13.57
N SER A 178 -4.14 -2.21 13.36
CA SER A 178 -4.12 -1.19 12.32
C SER A 178 -4.19 -1.81 10.93
N ALA A 179 -4.77 -1.11 9.95
CA ALA A 179 -4.72 -1.55 8.55
C ALA A 179 -3.27 -1.60 8.06
N LEU A 180 -2.50 -0.56 8.39
CA LEU A 180 -1.10 -0.45 8.02
C LEU A 180 -0.29 0.14 9.18
N ARG A 181 0.89 -0.42 9.42
CA ARG A 181 1.90 0.12 10.32
C ARG A 181 3.24 0.22 9.60
N ALA A 182 3.89 1.37 9.73
CA ALA A 182 5.22 1.59 9.18
C ALA A 182 6.15 2.23 10.20
N GLN A 183 7.22 1.53 10.56
CA GLN A 183 8.24 2.02 11.49
C GLN A 183 9.59 2.18 10.79
N SER A 184 10.15 3.39 10.85
CA SER A 184 11.44 3.72 10.22
C SER A 184 11.49 3.30 8.74
N SER A 185 10.37 3.51 8.05
CA SER A 185 10.14 3.02 6.69
C SER A 185 9.74 4.17 5.77
N ASN A 186 9.92 3.97 4.46
CA ASN A 186 9.42 4.87 3.43
C ASN A 186 8.38 4.16 2.58
N VAL A 187 7.12 4.59 2.67
CA VAL A 187 5.98 3.88 2.09
C VAL A 187 5.15 4.82 1.23
N TRP A 188 4.77 4.33 0.07
CA TRP A 188 3.83 4.95 -0.86
C TRP A 188 2.58 4.07 -0.93
N PHE A 189 1.41 4.67 -0.76
CA PHE A 189 0.13 4.01 -0.92
C PHE A 189 -0.74 4.79 -1.91
N SER A 190 -1.26 4.10 -2.92
CA SER A 190 -2.11 4.69 -3.94
C SER A 190 -3.28 3.78 -4.31
N ASP A 191 -4.41 4.38 -4.67
CA ASP A 191 -5.58 3.66 -5.22
C ASP A 191 -5.99 2.48 -4.34
N GLY A 192 -6.52 2.71 -3.15
CA GLY A 192 -6.75 1.60 -2.25
C GLY A 192 -7.70 1.93 -1.13
N ARG A 193 -8.00 0.89 -0.34
CA ARG A 193 -8.84 1.03 0.85
C ARG A 193 -8.18 0.37 2.03
N LEU A 194 -8.07 1.10 3.13
CA LEU A 194 -7.49 0.62 4.39
C LEU A 194 -8.50 0.79 5.51
N GLU A 195 -9.00 -0.33 6.03
CA GLU A 195 -9.91 -0.36 7.17
C GLU A 195 -9.20 -1.05 8.36
N ALA A 196 -9.05 -0.32 9.46
CA ALA A 196 -8.57 -0.92 10.71
C ALA A 196 -9.65 -1.78 11.35
N SER A 197 -9.24 -2.75 12.17
CA SER A 197 -10.24 -3.52 12.91
C SER A 197 -10.92 -2.64 13.95
N ARG A 198 -12.23 -2.84 14.09
CA ARG A 198 -13.00 -2.32 15.20
C ARG A 198 -12.56 -2.98 16.50
N ALA A 199 -12.74 -2.29 17.61
CA ALA A 199 -12.60 -2.92 18.90
C ALA A 199 -13.74 -3.96 19.10
N PRO A 200 -13.47 -5.07 19.81
CA PRO A 200 -14.45 -6.16 19.98
C PRO A 200 -15.65 -5.73 20.83
N THR A 201 -16.88 -5.91 20.33
CA THR A 201 -18.11 -5.48 21.03
C THR A 201 -18.32 -6.18 22.37
N ASP A 202 -17.79 -7.40 22.51
CA ASP A 202 -17.98 -8.26 23.67
C ASP A 202 -16.78 -8.27 24.64
N ALA A 203 -15.91 -7.26 24.58
CA ALA A 203 -14.71 -7.14 25.44
C ALA A 203 -15.00 -7.09 26.96
N GLY A 204 -16.27 -7.12 27.37
CA GLY A 204 -16.67 -7.03 28.78
C GLY A 204 -16.28 -5.68 29.38
N ALA A 205 -15.75 -5.71 30.62
CA ALA A 205 -15.33 -4.51 31.33
C ALA A 205 -14.00 -3.89 30.84
N LEU A 206 -13.37 -4.46 29.81
CA LEU A 206 -12.11 -3.96 29.30
C LEU A 206 -12.36 -2.82 28.32
N GLU A 207 -11.85 -1.66 28.70
CA GLU A 207 -11.70 -0.50 27.86
C GLU A 207 -10.66 -0.80 26.76
N VAL A 208 -11.09 -0.93 25.50
CA VAL A 208 -10.19 -1.07 24.33
C VAL A 208 -10.40 0.08 23.34
N PRO A 209 -9.38 0.91 23.05
CA PRO A 209 -9.50 1.97 22.06
C PRO A 209 -9.65 1.39 20.66
N GLY A 210 -10.25 2.13 19.74
CA GLY A 210 -10.27 1.73 18.32
C GLY A 210 -8.85 1.71 17.72
N ALA A 211 -8.58 0.82 16.77
CA ALA A 211 -7.28 0.83 16.10
C ALA A 211 -7.16 1.99 15.12
N HIS A 212 -5.98 2.61 15.07
CA HIS A 212 -5.64 3.55 14.02
C HIS A 212 -5.68 2.86 12.66
N ALA A 213 -6.21 3.48 11.61
CA ALA A 213 -6.15 2.87 10.29
C ALA A 213 -4.70 2.73 9.81
N ILE A 214 -3.94 3.82 9.94
CA ILE A 214 -2.52 3.87 9.58
C ILE A 214 -1.71 4.41 10.77
N GLU A 215 -0.67 3.69 11.18
CA GLU A 215 0.27 4.10 12.22
C GLU A 215 1.69 4.28 11.63
N LEU A 216 2.27 5.47 11.81
CA LEU A 216 3.58 5.84 11.26
C LEU A 216 4.54 6.26 12.37
N ILE A 217 5.67 5.58 12.52
CA ILE A 217 6.65 5.84 13.58
C ILE A 217 8.04 6.09 12.96
N GLY A 218 8.52 7.34 12.99
CA GLY A 218 9.80 7.69 12.39
C GLY A 218 9.87 7.42 10.89
N SER A 219 8.74 7.53 10.18
CA SER A 219 8.56 7.08 8.80
C SER A 219 8.30 8.24 7.84
N LYS A 220 8.52 7.99 6.54
CA LYS A 220 8.02 8.85 5.46
C LYS A 220 6.87 8.13 4.75
N PHE A 221 5.77 8.86 4.55
CA PHE A 221 4.58 8.31 3.94
C PHE A 221 4.05 9.24 2.85
N THR A 222 3.74 8.67 1.69
CA THR A 222 3.04 9.37 0.62
C THR A 222 1.75 8.61 0.33
N LEU A 223 0.64 9.34 0.27
CA LEU A 223 -0.69 8.76 0.14
C LEU A 223 -1.48 9.45 -0.97
N ALA A 224 -2.21 8.68 -1.79
CA ALA A 224 -3.06 9.21 -2.86
C ALA A 224 -4.24 8.28 -3.18
N LEU A 225 -5.35 8.85 -3.65
CA LEU A 225 -6.54 8.16 -4.17
C LEU A 225 -7.06 7.05 -3.24
N CYS A 226 -7.10 7.30 -1.93
CA CYS A 226 -7.39 6.27 -0.93
C CYS A 226 -8.61 6.54 -0.05
N ASP A 227 -9.31 5.47 0.33
CA ASP A 227 -10.33 5.48 1.38
C ASP A 227 -9.75 4.85 2.65
N VAL A 228 -9.51 5.65 3.68
CA VAL A 228 -8.92 5.21 4.94
C VAL A 228 -9.93 5.36 6.06
N GLN A 229 -10.20 4.27 6.78
CA GLN A 229 -11.16 4.23 7.86
C GLN A 229 -10.55 3.58 9.09
N ALA A 230 -10.49 4.33 10.19
CA ALA A 230 -10.03 3.79 11.45
C ALA A 230 -11.10 2.92 12.12
N GLY A 231 -10.64 2.09 13.06
CA GLY A 231 -11.50 1.22 13.85
C GLY A 231 -12.31 2.03 14.85
N ASN A 232 -13.60 1.73 14.93
CA ASN A 232 -14.47 2.26 15.98
C ASN A 232 -14.05 1.66 17.33
N ARG A 233 -14.29 2.42 18.40
CA ARG A 233 -14.15 1.87 19.75
C ARG A 233 -15.29 0.89 20.05
N SER A 234 -15.12 0.13 21.13
CA SER A 234 -16.16 -0.70 21.73
C SER A 234 -15.95 -0.76 23.24
N GLY A 235 -17.02 -1.00 23.99
CA GLY A 235 -16.94 -1.30 25.42
C GLY A 235 -17.63 -0.27 26.32
N PRO A 236 -17.58 -0.50 27.65
CA PRO A 236 -18.34 0.29 28.61
C PRO A 236 -17.90 1.77 28.63
N PRO A 237 -18.74 2.64 29.22
CA PRO A 237 -18.40 4.00 29.63
C PRO A 237 -16.98 4.19 30.18
N GLY A 238 -16.07 4.72 29.36
CA GLY A 238 -14.65 4.88 29.70
C GLY A 238 -13.98 5.97 28.87
N ALA A 239 -12.82 6.46 29.30
CA ALA A 239 -12.12 7.60 28.69
C ALA A 239 -11.32 7.24 27.43
N LEU A 240 -11.91 6.42 26.55
CA LEU A 240 -11.25 5.94 25.35
C LEU A 240 -11.66 6.68 24.10
N THR A 241 -10.71 6.69 23.17
CA THR A 241 -10.85 7.29 21.85
C THR A 241 -11.19 6.23 20.81
N GLY A 242 -11.98 6.60 19.79
CA GLY A 242 -11.93 5.89 18.52
C GLY A 242 -10.51 5.95 17.93
N GLY A 243 -10.17 5.03 17.02
CA GLY A 243 -8.86 5.05 16.38
C GLY A 243 -8.71 6.26 15.45
N ASP A 244 -7.52 6.81 15.32
CA ASP A 244 -7.26 7.86 14.32
C ASP A 244 -7.17 7.29 12.90
N GLY A 245 -7.63 8.02 11.90
CA GLY A 245 -7.43 7.66 10.49
C GLY A 245 -5.94 7.47 10.18
N LEU A 246 -5.15 8.51 10.44
CA LEU A 246 -3.69 8.47 10.40
C LEU A 246 -3.11 8.95 11.72
N HIS A 247 -2.24 8.15 12.34
CA HIS A 247 -1.47 8.53 13.53
C HIS A 247 0.02 8.58 13.21
N LEU A 248 0.60 9.78 13.27
CA LEU A 248 2.02 10.03 13.00
C LEU A 248 2.78 10.35 14.28
N VAL A 249 3.89 9.64 14.51
CA VAL A 249 4.85 9.88 15.57
C VAL A 249 6.23 10.10 14.96
N ALA A 250 6.77 11.32 15.09
CA ALA A 250 8.03 11.75 14.45
C ALA A 250 8.13 11.38 12.95
N SER A 251 7.01 11.49 12.23
CA SER A 251 6.89 11.02 10.83
C SER A 251 6.57 12.16 9.87
N THR A 252 6.83 11.94 8.58
CA THR A 252 6.49 12.89 7.51
C THR A 252 5.42 12.31 6.60
N LEU A 253 4.39 13.10 6.29
CA LEU A 253 3.27 12.72 5.42
C LEU A 253 3.15 13.72 4.27
N ASP A 254 3.04 13.22 3.03
CA ASP A 254 2.59 13.98 1.86
C ASP A 254 1.34 13.31 1.30
N LEU A 255 0.21 13.99 1.42
CA LEU A 255 -1.10 13.45 1.08
C LEU A 255 -1.64 14.15 -0.16
N HIS A 256 -1.60 13.42 -1.27
CA HIS A 256 -2.01 13.93 -2.55
C HIS A 256 -3.52 13.80 -2.73
N GLY A 257 -4.04 14.74 -3.51
CA GLY A 257 -5.44 14.87 -3.85
C GLY A 257 -5.97 13.75 -4.73
N GLY A 258 -7.27 13.86 -5.00
CA GLY A 258 -8.03 13.04 -5.93
C GLY A 258 -9.38 12.53 -5.40
N LYS A 259 -10.28 12.13 -6.30
CA LYS A 259 -11.74 11.92 -6.11
C LYS A 259 -12.15 10.99 -4.97
N THR A 260 -11.24 10.18 -4.45
CA THR A 260 -11.49 9.19 -3.39
C THR A 260 -10.72 9.44 -2.10
N ASN A 261 -9.94 10.52 -1.96
CA ASN A 261 -9.10 10.77 -0.79
C ASN A 261 -9.90 11.16 0.45
N ARG A 262 -10.36 10.14 1.16
CA ARG A 262 -11.06 10.27 2.43
C ARG A 262 -10.23 9.65 3.54
N LEU A 263 -10.01 10.44 4.59
CA LEU A 263 -9.43 9.99 5.84
C LEU A 263 -10.50 10.08 6.92
N ALA A 264 -10.82 8.95 7.52
CA ALA A 264 -11.86 8.86 8.53
C ALA A 264 -11.31 8.34 9.87
N GLY A 265 -11.56 9.12 10.93
CA GLY A 265 -11.39 8.65 12.30
C GLY A 265 -12.45 7.63 12.68
N GLY A 266 -12.18 6.87 13.72
CA GLY A 266 -13.07 5.86 14.27
C GLY A 266 -14.10 6.50 15.20
N ASP A 267 -15.33 6.01 15.11
CA ASP A 267 -16.42 6.52 15.94
C ASP A 267 -16.20 6.16 17.42
N ALA A 268 -16.75 7.01 18.28
CA ALA A 268 -16.98 6.70 19.67
C ALA A 268 -18.41 6.15 19.84
N ASP A 269 -18.58 5.02 20.55
CA ASP A 269 -19.93 4.48 20.82
C ASP A 269 -20.85 5.54 21.44
N ALA A 270 -22.11 5.55 20.99
CA ALA A 270 -23.12 6.51 21.42
C ALA A 270 -23.56 6.32 22.89
N ASP A 271 -23.30 5.16 23.49
CA ASP A 271 -23.95 4.72 24.74
C ASP A 271 -23.21 5.10 26.04
N GLY A 272 -22.13 5.89 25.98
CA GLY A 272 -21.44 6.34 27.19
C GLY A 272 -22.01 7.63 27.81
N PRO A 273 -21.75 7.87 29.11
CA PRO A 273 -22.16 9.09 29.81
C PRO A 273 -21.58 10.30 29.08
N ALA A 274 -22.43 11.32 28.92
CA ALA A 274 -22.08 12.57 28.24
C ALA A 274 -20.78 13.16 28.81
N GLY A 275 -19.85 13.55 27.92
CA GLY A 275 -18.63 14.27 28.28
C GLY A 275 -17.30 13.50 28.38
N GLN A 276 -17.25 12.16 28.19
CA GLN A 276 -15.97 11.42 28.32
C GLN A 276 -15.48 10.71 27.05
N LEU A 277 -16.31 10.67 26.02
CA LEU A 277 -16.01 9.91 24.81
C LEU A 277 -15.47 10.83 23.73
N LEU A 278 -14.31 10.47 23.20
CA LEU A 278 -13.66 11.18 22.11
C LEU A 278 -13.68 10.27 20.88
N ALA A 279 -14.15 10.78 19.75
CA ALA A 279 -13.94 10.08 18.49
C ALA A 279 -12.48 10.23 18.04
N GLY A 280 -12.01 9.32 17.19
CA GLY A 280 -10.68 9.44 16.59
C GLY A 280 -10.60 10.63 15.62
N ALA A 281 -9.43 11.24 15.52
CA ALA A 281 -9.17 12.24 14.49
C ALA A 281 -9.03 11.58 13.11
N ALA A 282 -9.25 12.33 12.03
CA ALA A 282 -8.90 11.84 10.70
C ALA A 282 -7.37 11.83 10.51
N LEU A 283 -6.68 12.85 11.05
CA LEU A 283 -5.23 12.97 11.04
C LEU A 283 -4.74 13.46 12.41
N PHE A 284 -3.84 12.70 13.02
CA PHE A 284 -3.21 13.01 14.30
C PHE A 284 -1.68 13.07 14.14
N LEU A 285 -1.08 14.18 14.55
CA LEU A 285 0.35 14.44 14.44
C LEU A 285 0.97 14.64 15.83
N ASP A 286 1.92 13.80 16.19
CA ASP A 286 2.66 13.86 17.45
C ASP A 286 4.17 14.12 17.26
N GLY A 287 4.80 14.70 18.27
CA GLY A 287 6.23 14.97 18.34
C GLY A 287 6.69 15.89 17.21
N THR A 288 7.71 15.48 16.48
CA THR A 288 8.27 16.25 15.34
C THR A 288 7.59 15.89 14.01
N SER A 289 6.36 15.37 14.03
CA SER A 289 5.69 14.98 12.80
C SER A 289 5.33 16.17 11.94
N SER A 290 5.37 16.00 10.61
CA SER A 290 4.93 17.01 9.66
C SER A 290 4.01 16.41 8.61
N ALA A 291 2.91 17.09 8.29
CA ALA A 291 2.02 16.68 7.20
C ALA A 291 1.76 17.83 6.23
N ARG A 292 1.78 17.48 4.95
CA ARG A 292 1.35 18.32 3.84
C ARG A 292 0.22 17.62 3.09
N TRP A 293 -0.79 18.37 2.65
CA TRP A 293 -1.91 17.78 1.92
C TRP A 293 -2.56 18.76 0.95
N GLY A 294 -3.12 18.22 -0.15
CA GLY A 294 -3.89 18.98 -1.14
C GLY A 294 -5.25 19.47 -0.61
N SER A 295 -5.81 20.50 -1.25
CA SER A 295 -7.08 21.13 -0.82
C SER A 295 -8.32 20.25 -0.96
N ASP A 296 -8.21 19.14 -1.69
CA ASP A 296 -9.27 18.20 -2.03
C ASP A 296 -9.29 16.94 -1.15
N VAL A 297 -8.43 16.87 -0.14
CA VAL A 297 -8.47 15.80 0.86
C VAL A 297 -9.66 15.99 1.80
N VAL A 298 -10.47 14.94 1.95
CA VAL A 298 -11.61 14.93 2.87
C VAL A 298 -11.19 14.32 4.20
N PHE A 299 -11.13 15.16 5.24
CA PHE A 299 -10.95 14.72 6.62
C PHE A 299 -12.32 14.59 7.31
N ALA A 300 -12.68 13.37 7.67
CA ALA A 300 -13.89 13.05 8.43
C ALA A 300 -13.48 12.59 9.84
N PRO A 301 -13.60 13.40 10.90
CA PRO A 301 -13.43 12.86 12.25
C PRO A 301 -14.45 11.75 12.49
N GLY A 302 -14.15 10.80 13.38
CA GLY A 302 -15.16 9.81 13.77
C GLY A 302 -16.33 10.50 14.47
N GLU A 303 -17.51 9.89 14.51
CA GLU A 303 -18.70 10.42 15.16
C GLU A 303 -18.74 10.09 16.67
N GLY A 304 -19.47 10.87 17.48
CA GLY A 304 -19.62 10.59 18.91
C GLY A 304 -20.57 11.55 19.63
N PRO A 305 -21.08 11.21 20.82
CA PRO A 305 -22.09 12.01 21.53
C PRO A 305 -21.62 13.42 21.94
N ASN A 306 -20.30 13.67 21.92
CA ASN A 306 -19.71 15.00 22.14
C ASN A 306 -19.13 15.62 20.83
N SER A 307 -19.70 15.28 19.67
CA SER A 307 -19.19 15.65 18.34
C SER A 307 -18.98 17.15 18.09
N ALA A 308 -19.55 18.02 18.94
CA ALA A 308 -19.45 19.47 18.84
C ALA A 308 -18.01 20.05 18.92
N THR A 309 -16.99 19.24 19.22
CA THR A 309 -15.57 19.66 19.24
C THR A 309 -14.64 18.78 18.40
N GLN A 310 -15.19 18.00 17.46
CA GLN A 310 -14.36 17.09 16.66
C GLN A 310 -13.38 17.86 15.78
N ILE A 311 -12.10 17.69 16.10
CA ILE A 311 -10.99 18.23 15.34
C ILE A 311 -10.59 17.15 14.34
N ALA A 312 -10.87 17.40 13.06
CA ALA A 312 -10.50 16.47 11.99
C ALA A 312 -8.97 16.29 11.87
N VAL A 313 -8.21 17.36 12.14
CA VAL A 313 -6.74 17.36 12.11
C VAL A 313 -6.18 17.86 13.43
N VAL A 314 -5.60 16.95 14.22
CA VAL A 314 -4.99 17.25 15.52
C VAL A 314 -3.47 17.31 15.36
N ALA A 315 -2.86 18.42 15.77
CA ALA A 315 -1.41 18.57 15.80
C ALA A 315 -0.95 18.91 17.22
N GLN A 316 -0.13 18.05 17.81
CA GLN A 316 0.46 18.28 19.12
C GLN A 316 1.64 19.26 19.07
N SER A 317 2.17 19.62 20.25
CA SER A 317 3.31 20.54 20.35
C SER A 317 4.53 19.99 19.61
N GLY A 318 5.06 20.76 18.66
CA GLY A 318 6.20 20.38 17.83
C GLY A 318 5.81 19.84 16.44
N ALA A 319 4.57 19.40 16.26
CA ALA A 319 4.09 18.94 14.98
C ALA A 319 3.81 20.12 14.04
N GLN A 320 3.93 19.88 12.73
CA GLN A 320 3.73 20.89 11.70
C GLN A 320 2.67 20.44 10.70
N THR A 321 1.76 21.36 10.37
CA THR A 321 0.78 21.19 9.30
C THR A 321 1.08 22.19 8.19
N ASN A 322 1.00 21.73 6.95
CA ASN A 322 1.16 22.56 5.76
C ASN A 322 0.03 22.25 4.76
N PRO A 323 -1.23 22.65 5.05
CA PRO A 323 -2.31 22.52 4.09
C PRO A 323 -1.98 23.34 2.85
N ARG A 324 -2.13 22.73 1.67
CA ARG A 324 -1.94 23.41 0.39
C ARG A 324 -3.27 23.93 -0.15
N PRO A 325 -3.30 25.13 -0.74
CA PRO A 325 -4.50 25.65 -1.41
C PRO A 325 -4.76 24.95 -2.75
N ASP A 326 -3.71 24.43 -3.39
CA ASP A 326 -3.76 23.70 -4.65
C ASP A 326 -4.09 22.22 -4.49
N ARG A 327 -4.57 21.61 -5.57
CA ARG A 327 -4.74 20.16 -5.68
C ARG A 327 -3.42 19.58 -6.14
N LEU A 328 -2.89 18.66 -5.34
CA LEU A 328 -1.69 17.95 -5.74
C LEU A 328 -2.02 16.99 -6.91
N PRO A 329 -1.17 16.91 -7.94
CA PRO A 329 -1.45 16.08 -9.09
C PRO A 329 -1.56 14.62 -8.70
N SER A 330 -2.50 13.93 -9.32
CA SER A 330 -2.66 12.49 -9.27
C SER A 330 -2.97 11.97 -10.68
N MET A 331 -2.64 10.72 -10.90
CA MET A 331 -3.01 9.98 -12.10
C MET A 331 -3.71 8.72 -11.66
N TRP A 332 -4.45 8.04 -12.52
CA TRP A 332 -4.76 6.61 -12.38
C TRP A 332 -5.02 5.98 -13.73
N ILE A 333 -5.05 4.64 -13.76
CA ILE A 333 -5.45 3.91 -14.96
C ILE A 333 -6.67 3.04 -14.71
N ALA A 334 -7.39 2.70 -15.78
CA ALA A 334 -8.63 1.94 -15.72
C ALA A 334 -8.47 0.50 -15.18
N ASP A 335 -7.39 -0.18 -15.58
CA ASP A 335 -7.05 -1.54 -15.15
C ASP A 335 -5.70 -1.49 -14.43
N PRO A 336 -5.62 -1.76 -13.11
CA PRO A 336 -4.36 -1.71 -12.37
C PRO A 336 -3.35 -2.79 -12.81
N THR A 337 -3.81 -3.76 -13.61
CA THR A 337 -3.03 -4.86 -14.18
C THR A 337 -3.09 -4.84 -15.71
N PRO A 338 -2.69 -3.73 -16.36
CA PRO A 338 -2.79 -3.59 -17.79
C PRO A 338 -2.00 -4.68 -18.52
N LYS A 339 -2.39 -4.92 -19.77
CA LYS A 339 -1.80 -5.93 -20.65
C LYS A 339 -1.10 -5.30 -21.83
N VAL A 340 0.02 -5.89 -22.25
CA VAL A 340 0.86 -5.36 -23.33
C VAL A 340 0.05 -5.47 -24.62
N GLY A 341 0.01 -4.41 -25.41
CA GLY A 341 -0.84 -4.32 -26.61
C GLY A 341 -2.31 -4.02 -26.34
N VAL A 342 -2.70 -3.78 -25.08
CA VAL A 342 -4.06 -3.37 -24.72
C VAL A 342 -4.08 -1.88 -24.38
N ASP A 343 -5.02 -1.16 -24.98
CA ASP A 343 -5.29 0.24 -24.69
C ASP A 343 -5.76 0.41 -23.23
N GLN A 344 -5.17 1.38 -22.54
CA GLN A 344 -5.44 1.68 -21.14
C GLN A 344 -6.05 3.07 -21.01
N GLY A 345 -7.21 3.16 -20.36
CA GLY A 345 -7.73 4.46 -19.95
C GLY A 345 -6.81 5.06 -18.90
N VAL A 346 -6.32 6.28 -19.15
CA VAL A 346 -5.52 7.07 -18.22
C VAL A 346 -6.36 8.24 -17.78
N PHE A 347 -6.35 8.52 -16.49
CA PHE A 347 -7.09 9.59 -15.86
C PHE A 347 -6.15 10.43 -15.03
N LEU A 348 -6.35 11.74 -15.04
CA LEU A 348 -5.49 12.71 -14.39
C LEU A 348 -6.35 13.65 -13.57
N GLU A 349 -5.85 13.99 -12.40
CA GLU A 349 -6.44 14.93 -11.46
C GLU A 349 -5.39 15.91 -10.97
N GLY A 350 -5.78 17.15 -10.73
CA GLY A 350 -4.87 18.20 -10.29
C GLY A 350 -5.49 19.58 -10.39
N ASP A 351 -4.65 20.60 -10.55
CA ASP A 351 -5.12 21.99 -10.59
C ASP A 351 -5.88 22.31 -11.89
N PRO A 352 -7.06 22.97 -11.82
CA PRO A 352 -7.81 23.37 -13.02
C PRO A 352 -6.97 24.19 -13.99
N GLY A 353 -6.90 23.73 -15.25
CA GLY A 353 -6.10 24.37 -16.31
C GLY A 353 -4.61 24.04 -16.29
N ALA A 354 -4.13 23.24 -15.33
CA ALA A 354 -2.75 22.78 -15.32
C ALA A 354 -2.46 21.84 -16.51
N ILE A 355 -1.19 21.82 -16.93
CA ILE A 355 -0.72 20.96 -18.02
C ILE A 355 -0.06 19.73 -17.41
N HIS A 356 -0.58 18.56 -17.74
CA HIS A 356 0.00 17.28 -17.37
C HIS A 356 0.83 16.72 -18.53
N PHE A 357 2.13 16.60 -18.31
CA PHE A 357 3.01 15.79 -19.13
C PHE A 357 3.02 14.40 -18.56
N TRP A 358 2.76 13.39 -19.38
CA TRP A 358 2.72 12.02 -18.91
C TRP A 358 3.33 11.08 -19.93
N TRP A 359 3.84 9.98 -19.43
CA TRP A 359 4.58 9.03 -20.23
C TRP A 359 4.49 7.63 -19.66
N LEU A 360 4.70 6.67 -20.55
CA LEU A 360 4.86 5.26 -20.26
C LEU A 360 6.36 4.94 -20.24
N ALA A 361 6.89 4.51 -19.11
CA ALA A 361 8.28 4.05 -19.01
C ALA A 361 8.31 2.52 -18.92
N LEU A 362 9.03 1.87 -19.83
CA LEU A 362 9.39 0.45 -19.68
C LEU A 362 10.57 0.34 -18.72
N TYR A 363 10.36 -0.33 -17.60
CA TYR A 363 11.31 -0.36 -16.50
C TYR A 363 12.35 -1.49 -16.64
N THR A 364 13.62 -1.12 -16.53
CA THR A 364 14.72 -2.08 -16.24
C THR A 364 15.69 -1.61 -15.13
N GLY A 365 15.57 -0.38 -14.61
CA GLY A 365 16.63 0.27 -13.81
C GLY A 365 16.17 0.96 -12.53
N THR A 366 17.06 1.14 -11.56
CA THR A 366 16.76 1.66 -10.21
C THR A 366 16.18 3.09 -10.22
N PRO A 367 15.15 3.41 -9.40
CA PRO A 367 14.59 4.78 -9.33
C PRO A 367 15.61 5.83 -8.86
N ILE A 368 15.64 7.00 -9.50
CA ILE A 368 16.59 8.08 -9.22
C ILE A 368 15.84 9.28 -8.59
N PRO A 369 16.16 9.69 -7.34
CA PRO A 369 15.65 10.95 -6.81
C PRO A 369 16.31 12.11 -7.56
N LEU A 370 15.51 13.04 -8.08
CA LEU A 370 16.01 14.22 -8.78
C LEU A 370 15.98 15.44 -7.83
N PRO A 371 17.11 16.15 -7.64
CA PRO A 371 17.14 17.36 -6.82
C PRO A 371 16.14 18.41 -7.33
N GLY A 372 15.32 18.94 -6.42
CA GLY A 372 14.33 19.98 -6.75
C GLY A 372 13.03 19.48 -7.36
N ILE A 373 12.88 18.17 -7.56
CA ILE A 373 11.61 17.55 -7.96
C ILE A 373 11.03 16.82 -6.76
N GLU A 374 9.79 17.17 -6.39
CA GLU A 374 9.06 16.48 -5.34
C GLU A 374 8.56 15.13 -5.88
N GLY A 375 9.23 14.05 -5.53
CA GLY A 375 8.85 12.69 -5.95
C GLY A 375 10.05 11.82 -6.30
N VAL A 376 9.78 10.67 -6.92
CA VAL A 376 10.81 9.79 -7.47
C VAL A 376 10.52 9.61 -8.95
N LEU A 377 11.45 10.06 -9.79
CA LEU A 377 11.34 9.89 -11.24
C LEU A 377 11.99 8.57 -11.64
N LEU A 378 11.32 7.86 -12.53
CA LEU A 378 11.87 6.68 -13.19
C LEU A 378 11.91 6.90 -14.68
N LEU A 379 13.12 7.13 -15.18
CA LEU A 379 13.36 7.27 -16.60
C LEU A 379 14.40 6.26 -17.02
N ASP A 380 13.97 5.27 -17.80
CA ASP A 380 14.84 4.70 -18.82
C ASP A 380 14.53 5.45 -20.12
N LEU A 381 15.27 6.52 -20.40
CA LEU A 381 15.02 7.43 -21.53
C LEU A 381 14.97 6.72 -22.89
N ILE A 382 15.54 5.52 -23.02
CA ILE A 382 15.53 4.74 -24.26
C ILE A 382 14.15 4.11 -24.49
N LEU A 383 13.39 3.87 -23.42
CA LEU A 383 12.14 3.12 -23.44
C LEU A 383 10.93 3.91 -22.93
N ILE A 384 10.93 5.22 -23.16
CA ILE A 384 9.79 6.09 -22.84
C ILE A 384 8.91 6.25 -24.07
N VAL A 385 7.63 5.94 -23.93
CA VAL A 385 6.58 6.36 -24.85
C VAL A 385 5.94 7.63 -24.29
N ASN A 386 6.26 8.76 -24.91
CA ASN A 386 5.65 10.04 -24.55
C ASN A 386 4.26 10.14 -25.14
N HIS A 387 3.33 10.67 -24.36
CA HIS A 387 1.99 11.00 -24.82
C HIS A 387 1.84 12.51 -25.00
N ALA A 388 0.77 12.92 -25.71
CA ALA A 388 0.45 14.33 -25.82
C ALA A 388 0.13 14.90 -24.43
N PRO A 389 0.61 16.12 -24.09
CA PRO A 389 0.24 16.75 -22.84
C PRO A 389 -1.28 16.97 -22.78
N ILE A 390 -1.84 16.83 -21.58
CA ILE A 390 -3.28 17.02 -21.33
C ILE A 390 -3.45 18.29 -20.51
N VAL A 391 -4.35 19.17 -20.94
CA VAL A 391 -4.76 20.33 -20.16
C VAL A 391 -5.97 19.93 -19.33
N LEU A 392 -5.87 20.02 -18.01
CA LEU A 392 -6.97 19.68 -17.11
C LEU A 392 -8.14 20.65 -17.29
N ASN A 393 -9.36 20.13 -17.23
CA ASN A 393 -10.58 20.92 -17.36
C ASN A 393 -10.84 21.81 -16.12
N GLN A 394 -11.97 22.52 -16.09
CA GLN A 394 -12.32 23.42 -14.99
C GLN A 394 -12.54 22.70 -13.65
N ASP A 395 -12.85 21.40 -13.70
CA ASP A 395 -12.97 20.55 -12.52
C ASP A 395 -11.63 19.94 -12.11
N GLY A 396 -10.54 20.27 -12.79
CA GLY A 396 -9.21 19.70 -12.55
C GLY A 396 -9.08 18.25 -13.03
N LEU A 397 -9.88 17.83 -14.01
CA LEU A 397 -9.91 16.46 -14.54
C LEU A 397 -9.38 16.39 -15.97
N GLY A 398 -8.66 15.32 -16.28
CA GLY A 398 -8.21 14.95 -17.61
C GLY A 398 -8.31 13.44 -17.83
N SER A 399 -8.43 13.03 -19.10
CA SER A 399 -8.38 11.60 -19.45
C SER A 399 -7.87 11.42 -20.87
N ASP A 400 -7.18 10.32 -21.11
CA ASP A 400 -6.73 9.89 -22.44
C ASP A 400 -6.65 8.36 -22.50
N VAL A 401 -6.28 7.82 -23.66
CA VAL A 401 -6.06 6.39 -23.86
C VAL A 401 -4.59 6.16 -24.19
N ALA A 402 -3.93 5.36 -23.37
CA ALA A 402 -2.57 4.92 -23.60
C ALA A 402 -2.54 3.58 -24.33
N SER A 403 -2.03 3.56 -25.56
CA SER A 403 -1.70 2.30 -26.23
C SER A 403 -0.33 1.81 -25.78
N SER A 404 -0.29 0.64 -25.12
CA SER A 404 0.97 -0.06 -24.88
C SER A 404 1.43 -0.75 -26.18
N PRO A 405 2.73 -0.76 -26.52
CA PRO A 405 3.18 -1.42 -27.75
C PRO A 405 2.90 -2.94 -27.68
N ALA A 406 2.34 -3.53 -28.73
CA ALA A 406 2.00 -4.96 -28.77
C ALA A 406 3.18 -5.90 -29.03
N ASP A 407 4.42 -5.45 -28.78
CA ASP A 407 5.62 -6.23 -29.07
C ASP A 407 5.84 -7.31 -27.99
N PRO A 408 5.83 -8.61 -28.35
CA PRO A 408 6.02 -9.70 -27.39
C PRO A 408 7.38 -9.67 -26.70
N VAL A 409 8.38 -8.97 -27.26
CA VAL A 409 9.69 -8.76 -26.61
C VAL A 409 9.54 -7.91 -25.34
N LEU A 410 8.48 -7.10 -25.23
CA LEU A 410 8.17 -6.34 -24.02
C LEU A 410 7.47 -7.20 -22.95
N GLY A 411 7.25 -8.48 -23.24
CA GLY A 411 6.70 -9.44 -22.31
C GLY A 411 7.54 -9.55 -21.04
N GLY A 412 6.93 -9.26 -19.90
CA GLY A 412 7.60 -9.27 -18.59
C GLY A 412 8.28 -7.96 -18.20
N LEU A 413 8.20 -6.91 -19.02
CA LEU A 413 8.59 -5.56 -18.61
C LEU A 413 7.50 -4.93 -17.74
N MET A 414 7.91 -4.09 -16.79
CA MET A 414 6.98 -3.27 -16.01
C MET A 414 6.75 -1.97 -16.78
N LEU A 415 5.50 -1.51 -16.94
CA LEU A 415 5.24 -0.18 -17.46
C LEU A 415 4.80 0.75 -16.34
N SER A 416 5.66 1.70 -15.97
CA SER A 416 5.26 2.75 -15.04
C SER A 416 4.65 3.91 -15.82
N TYR A 417 3.48 4.36 -15.37
CA TYR A 417 2.94 5.62 -15.82
C TYR A 417 3.40 6.68 -14.84
N GLN A 418 3.92 7.80 -15.34
CA GLN A 418 4.19 8.96 -14.51
C GLN A 418 3.58 10.19 -15.15
N SER A 419 3.13 11.10 -14.30
CA SER A 419 2.70 12.42 -14.74
C SER A 419 3.40 13.52 -13.95
N LEU A 420 3.57 14.63 -14.64
CA LEU A 420 4.22 15.85 -14.22
C LEU A 420 3.26 16.98 -14.51
N GLU A 421 2.80 17.66 -13.47
CA GLU A 421 1.94 18.81 -13.59
C GLU A 421 2.76 20.10 -13.61
N TYR A 422 2.38 21.00 -14.52
CA TYR A 422 2.86 22.37 -14.56
C TYR A 422 1.67 23.33 -14.45
N ASP A 423 1.66 24.12 -13.37
CA ASP A 423 0.60 25.11 -13.07
C ASP A 423 0.93 26.53 -13.59
N GLY A 424 2.06 26.70 -14.27
CA GLY A 424 2.58 28.00 -14.72
C GLY A 424 3.69 28.58 -13.84
N VAL A 425 3.87 28.07 -12.63
CA VAL A 425 4.87 28.53 -11.64
C VAL A 425 5.66 27.37 -11.05
N ASN A 426 4.97 26.29 -10.70
CA ASN A 426 5.52 25.10 -10.07
C ASN A 426 5.49 23.92 -11.02
N LEU A 427 6.38 22.98 -10.75
CA LEU A 427 6.45 21.71 -11.43
C LEU A 427 6.34 20.61 -10.37
N GLN A 428 5.29 19.79 -10.44
CA GLN A 428 4.94 18.81 -9.42
C GLN A 428 4.81 17.43 -10.05
N LEU A 429 5.43 16.39 -9.47
CA LEU A 429 5.15 15.01 -9.91
C LEU A 429 3.89 14.50 -9.21
N ALA A 430 3.03 13.82 -9.96
CA ALA A 430 2.05 12.97 -9.34
C ALA A 430 2.77 11.84 -8.59
N PRO A 431 2.28 11.43 -7.40
CA PRO A 431 2.77 10.24 -6.72
C PRO A 431 2.78 9.08 -7.69
N PRO A 432 3.84 8.27 -7.65
CA PRO A 432 4.16 7.40 -8.76
C PRO A 432 3.08 6.33 -8.92
N TRP A 433 2.77 6.05 -10.18
CA TRP A 433 2.03 4.88 -10.59
C TRP A 433 3.05 3.87 -11.13
N PHE A 434 3.38 2.89 -10.31
CA PHE A 434 4.06 1.70 -10.79
C PHE A 434 2.99 0.73 -11.24
N ILE A 435 3.03 0.40 -12.51
CA ILE A 435 2.14 -0.59 -13.07
C ILE A 435 3.02 -1.64 -13.75
N THR A 436 2.57 -2.89 -13.74
CA THR A 436 3.34 -3.99 -14.34
C THR A 436 2.40 -4.98 -14.97
N PHE A 437 2.92 -5.63 -16.00
CA PHE A 437 2.19 -6.49 -16.89
C PHE A 437 2.47 -7.94 -16.49
N SER A 438 1.41 -8.72 -16.30
CA SER A 438 1.51 -10.18 -16.37
C SER A 438 1.39 -10.59 -17.84
N LEU A 439 2.24 -11.51 -18.28
CA LEU A 439 1.97 -12.26 -19.50
C LEU A 439 0.88 -13.28 -19.15
N ASP A 440 -0.28 -13.17 -19.81
CA ASP A 440 -1.30 -14.22 -19.80
C ASP A 440 -1.03 -15.26 -20.89
#